data_AF-A0A067NG18-F1
#
_entry.id   AF-A0A067NG18-F1
#
_cell.length_a   1.000
_cell.length_b   1.000
_cell.length_c   1.000
_cell.angle_alpha   90.00
_cell.angle_beta   90.00
_cell.angle_gamma   90.00
#
_symmetry.space_group_name_H-M   'P 1'
#
loop_
_entity.id
_entity.type
_entity.pdbx_description
1 polymer ?
#
loop_
_entity_poly.entity_id
_entity_poly.type
_entity_poly.pdbx_seq_one_letter_code
_entity_poly.pdbx_strand_id
1 'polypeptide(L)' 'PHAIADITPAAGWVVLDCDPHALSQDIRLVCKGDDAEGSGCAHLFGGAGPVDKHVRLPESCSSLPFARISKFWVHEDQSI' A
#
# COMPACT_ATOMS: atom_id res chain seq x y z
N PRO A 1 12.90 -11.22 -7.17
CA PRO A 1 11.77 -11.61 -6.29
C PRO A 1 11.38 -10.40 -5.41
N HIS A 2 10.08 -10.17 -5.14
CA HIS A 2 9.55 -9.04 -4.34
C HIS A 2 9.47 -7.64 -5.02
N ALA A 3 9.53 -7.53 -6.35
CA ALA A 3 9.39 -6.22 -7.02
C ALA A 3 7.94 -5.70 -7.10
N ILE A 4 6.97 -6.58 -6.89
CA ILE A 4 5.53 -6.29 -6.96
C ILE A 4 4.91 -6.58 -5.60
N ALA A 5 4.06 -5.68 -5.12
CA ALA A 5 3.25 -5.83 -3.92
C ALA A 5 1.80 -5.44 -4.20
N ASP A 6 0.93 -5.67 -3.23
CA ASP A 6 -0.51 -5.41 -3.34
C ASP A 6 -0.96 -4.65 -2.10
N ILE A 7 -1.58 -3.49 -2.31
CA ILE A 7 -2.11 -2.63 -1.25
C ILE A 7 -3.64 -2.56 -1.26
N THR A 8 -4.28 -3.53 -1.93
CA THR A 8 -5.74 -3.68 -1.94
C THR A 8 -6.23 -4.37 -0.66
N PRO A 9 -7.54 -4.28 -0.37
CA PRO A 9 -8.17 -5.07 0.69
C PRO A 9 -7.96 -6.58 0.58
N ALA A 10 -7.78 -7.10 -0.64
CA ALA A 10 -7.48 -8.52 -0.85
C ALA A 10 -6.11 -8.93 -0.27
N ALA A 11 -5.18 -7.99 -0.12
CA ALA A 11 -3.89 -8.19 0.52
C ALA A 11 -3.87 -7.76 2.00
N GLY A 12 -5.03 -7.47 2.59
CA GLY A 12 -5.16 -7.12 4.02
C GLY A 12 -4.98 -5.63 4.33
N TRP A 13 -4.90 -4.77 3.30
CA TRP A 13 -4.77 -3.33 3.48
C TRP A 13 -6.11 -2.61 3.44
N VAL A 14 -6.29 -1.65 4.34
CA VAL A 14 -7.34 -0.64 4.26
C VAL A 14 -6.70 0.64 3.77
N VAL A 15 -7.20 1.17 2.66
CA VAL A 15 -6.79 2.48 2.15
C VAL A 15 -7.70 3.53 2.77
N LEU A 16 -7.13 4.47 3.52
CA LEU A 16 -7.89 5.54 4.18
C LEU A 16 -8.15 6.70 3.22
N ASP A 17 -7.10 7.15 2.53
CA ASP A 17 -7.15 8.29 1.63
C ASP A 17 -6.41 7.97 0.33
N CYS A 18 -7.06 8.33 -0.78
CA CYS A 18 -6.48 8.33 -2.11
C CYS A 18 -7.33 9.21 -3.04
N ASP A 19 -6.73 9.68 -4.13
CA ASP A 19 -7.39 10.45 -5.19
C ASP A 19 -7.36 9.66 -6.50
N PRO A 20 -8.52 9.23 -7.05
CA PRO A 20 -8.58 8.44 -8.28
C PRO A 20 -8.06 9.18 -9.53
N HIS A 21 -7.96 10.51 -9.46
CA HIS A 21 -7.51 11.36 -10.56
C HIS A 21 -6.04 11.79 -10.43
N ALA A 22 -5.41 11.58 -9.27
CA ALA A 22 -4.02 11.95 -9.04
C ALA A 22 -3.04 10.91 -9.59
N LEU A 23 -2.12 11.35 -10.45
CA LEU A 23 -1.01 10.53 -10.95
C LEU A 23 0.12 10.37 -9.91
N SER A 24 0.23 11.29 -8.96
CA SER A 24 1.18 11.27 -7.85
C SER A 24 0.44 11.71 -6.60
N GLN A 25 0.47 10.87 -5.57
CA GLN A 25 -0.30 11.07 -4.36
C GLN A 25 0.35 10.33 -3.18
N ASP A 26 0.04 10.82 -1.99
CA ASP A 26 0.36 10.14 -0.74
C ASP A 26 -0.87 9.33 -0.33
N ILE A 27 -0.70 8.02 -0.17
CA ILE A 27 -1.77 7.10 0.17
C ILE A 27 -1.59 6.64 1.61
N ARG A 28 -2.60 6.84 2.44
CA ARG A 28 -2.61 6.34 3.82
C ARG A 28 -3.16 4.92 3.86
N LEU A 29 -2.37 4.01 4.43
CA LEU A 29 -2.67 2.58 4.49
C LEU A 29 -2.69 2.11 5.94
N VAL A 30 -3.66 1.26 6.28
CA VAL A 30 -3.75 0.56 7.56
C VAL A 30 -3.74 -0.93 7.30
N CYS A 31 -2.88 -1.67 7.99
CA CYS A 31 -2.94 -3.12 7.93
C CYS A 31 -4.09 -3.62 8.81
N LYS A 32 -5.04 -4.34 8.20
CA LYS A 32 -6.22 -4.91 8.88
C LYS A 32 -6.04 -6.43 9.07
N GLY A 33 -4.91 -6.81 9.66
CA GLY A 33 -4.65 -8.20 10.06
C GLY A 33 -4.17 -8.24 11.50
N ASP A 34 -4.75 -9.13 12.29
CA ASP A 34 -4.39 -9.30 13.71
C ASP A 34 -2.95 -9.83 13.89
N ASP A 35 -2.37 -10.43 12.83
CA ASP A 35 -0.97 -10.83 12.76
C ASP A 35 -0.25 -10.07 11.63
N ALA A 36 0.68 -9.17 11.97
CA ALA A 36 1.52 -8.49 10.98
C ALA A 36 2.40 -9.46 10.15
N GLU A 37 2.68 -10.65 10.69
CA GLU A 37 3.50 -11.70 10.06
C GLU A 37 2.68 -12.68 9.21
N GLY A 38 1.40 -12.89 9.55
CA GLY A 38 0.47 -13.77 8.83
C GLY A 38 -0.50 -13.03 7.89
N SER A 39 -0.63 -11.72 8.06
CA SER A 39 -1.43 -10.86 7.19
C SER A 39 -0.72 -10.61 5.87
N GLY A 40 -1.50 -10.47 4.80
CA GLY A 40 -0.98 -10.14 3.47
C GLY A 40 -0.14 -8.85 3.42
N CYS A 41 -0.23 -8.01 4.46
CA CYS A 41 0.53 -6.77 4.59
C CYS A 41 2.05 -6.99 4.63
N ALA A 42 2.54 -8.08 5.25
CA ALA A 42 3.97 -8.36 5.41
C ALA A 42 4.73 -8.38 4.07
N HIS A 43 4.05 -8.81 3.00
CA HIS A 43 4.62 -8.86 1.65
C HIS A 43 5.11 -7.50 1.15
N LEU A 44 4.49 -6.39 1.60
CA LEU A 44 4.93 -5.04 1.26
C LEU A 44 6.34 -4.74 1.81
N PHE A 45 6.74 -5.39 2.90
CA PHE A 45 8.02 -5.15 3.56
C PHE A 45 9.12 -6.17 3.20
N GLY A 46 8.76 -7.32 2.61
CA GLY A 46 9.74 -8.35 2.22
C GLY A 46 10.80 -7.87 1.21
N GLY A 47 12.00 -8.44 1.23
CA GLY A 47 13.09 -8.05 0.32
C GLY A 47 13.75 -6.73 0.72
N ALA A 48 13.88 -5.79 -0.22
CA ALA A 48 14.54 -4.49 0.00
C ALA A 48 13.65 -3.42 0.68
N GLY A 49 12.49 -3.81 1.20
CA GLY A 49 11.50 -2.89 1.77
C GLY A 49 10.51 -2.33 0.73
N PRO A 50 9.64 -1.39 1.12
CA PRO A 50 8.51 -0.93 0.31
C PRO A 50 8.89 0.02 -0.83
N VAL A 51 9.95 0.81 -0.67
CA VAL A 51 10.38 1.79 -1.69
C VAL A 51 10.80 1.07 -2.97
N ASP A 52 10.52 1.69 -4.13
CA ASP A 52 10.76 1.18 -5.48
C ASP A 52 9.94 -0.05 -5.90
N LYS A 53 9.07 -0.58 -5.04
CA LYS A 53 8.10 -1.60 -5.42
C LYS A 53 6.97 -1.03 -6.25
N HIS A 54 6.46 -1.85 -7.15
CA HIS A 54 5.22 -1.58 -7.87
C HIS A 54 4.05 -2.19 -7.09
N VAL A 55 3.10 -1.35 -6.68
CA VAL A 55 1.93 -1.78 -5.93
C VAL A 55 0.69 -1.78 -6.78
N ARG A 56 -0.13 -2.83 -6.65
CA ARG A 56 -1.49 -2.83 -7.17
C ARG A 56 -2.37 -1.92 -6.32
N LEU A 57 -3.04 -0.97 -6.97
CA LEU A 57 -3.97 -0.04 -6.33
C LEU A 57 -5.40 -0.57 -6.35
N PRO A 58 -6.25 -0.21 -5.38
CA PRO A 58 -7.69 -0.38 -5.51
C PRO A 58 -8.22 0.40 -6.71
N GLU A 59 -9.27 -0.11 -7.36
CA GLU A 59 -9.94 0.56 -8.48
C GLU A 59 -10.46 1.95 -8.13
N SER A 60 -10.74 2.20 -6.85
CA SER A 60 -11.20 3.48 -6.33
C SER A 60 -10.09 4.52 -6.13
N CYS A 61 -8.82 4.15 -6.25
CA CYS A 61 -7.69 4.99 -5.86
C CYS A 61 -6.83 5.50 -7.01
N SER A 62 -7.03 5.02 -8.23
CA SER A 62 -6.32 5.53 -9.40
C SER A 62 -6.99 5.07 -10.69
N SER A 63 -6.85 5.87 -11.73
CA SER A 63 -7.16 5.47 -13.11
C SER A 63 -6.16 4.44 -13.67
N LEU A 64 -5.04 4.20 -12.99
CA LEU A 64 -4.02 3.23 -13.35
C LEU A 64 -3.99 2.06 -12.34
N PRO A 65 -3.79 0.81 -12.79
CA PRO A 65 -3.83 -0.36 -11.92
C PRO A 65 -2.61 -0.50 -11.00
N PHE A 66 -1.50 0.18 -11.31
CA PHE A 66 -0.25 0.08 -10.56
C PHE A 66 0.39 1.46 -10.35
N ALA A 67 1.09 1.60 -9.22
CA ALA A 67 1.96 2.75 -8.93
C ALA A 67 3.30 2.28 -8.35
N ARG A 68 4.34 3.09 -8.49
CA ARG A 68 5.63 2.86 -7.83
C ARG A 68 5.67 3.64 -6.51
N ILE A 69 6.14 3.00 -5.45
CA ILE A 69 6.39 3.66 -4.18
C ILE A 69 7.66 4.50 -4.29
N SER A 70 7.51 5.82 -4.29
CA SER A 70 8.64 6.76 -4.26
C SER A 70 9.17 7.00 -2.85
N LYS A 71 8.31 6.87 -1.83
CA LYS A 71 8.63 7.09 -0.42
C LYS A 71 7.67 6.29 0.46
N PHE A 72 8.15 5.87 1.63
CA PHE A 72 7.36 5.21 2.67
C PHE A 72 7.74 5.77 4.04
N TRP A 73 6.75 6.01 4.90
CA TRP A 73 6.95 6.41 6.30
C TRP A 73 5.74 6.00 7.14
N VAL A 74 5.93 5.88 8.45
CA VAL A 74 4.83 5.73 9.41
C VAL A 74 4.24 7.12 9.66
N HIS A 75 2.95 7.27 9.42
CA HIS A 75 2.25 8.54 9.59
C HIS A 75 2.15 8.95 11.07
N GLU A 76 2.23 10.24 11.40
CA GLU A 76 2.16 10.71 12.80
C GLU A 76 0.77 10.51 13.41
N ASP A 77 -0.26 10.77 12.61
CA ASP A 77 -1.64 10.41 12.95
C ASP A 77 -1.87 8.93 12.65
N GLN A 78 -2.13 8.17 13.72
CA GLN A 78 -2.43 6.74 13.75
C GLN A 78 -3.91 6.45 14.05
N SER A 79 -4.78 7.46 13.95
CA SER A 79 -6.22 7.27 14.02
C SER A 79 -6.80 6.76 12.69
N ILE A 80 -7.92 6.06 12.77
CA ILE A 80 -8.67 5.49 11.64
C ILE A 80 -9.97 6.26 11.46
#